data_AF-A0AAU2SK61-F1
#
_entry.id   AF-A0AAU2SK61-F1
#
_cell.length_a   1.000
_cell.length_b   1.000
_cell.length_c   1.000
_cell.angle_alpha   90.00
_cell.angle_beta   90.00
_cell.angle_gamma   90.00
#
_symmetry.space_group_name_H-M   'P 1'
#
loop_
_entity.id
_entity.type
_entity.pdbx_description
1 polymer ?
#
loop_
_entity_poly.entity_id
_entity_poly.type
_entity_poly.pdbx_seq_one_letter_code
_entity_poly.pdbx_strand_id
1 'polypeptide(L)'
;MPRGGANRKPTAARRQYFELVRQGLKGAAAARQVGVSTSCGSKWFIEAGSMIIPDGSISPRFLTQDDRIAIADGLRAGKPPTAIAAAIRKSTSTVYREIARGKKDDGSYDPWWAQNQALLRRQRGRLNSHRHTGRPTAWPPTP
;
A
#
# COMPACT_ATOMS: atom_id res chain seq x y z
N MET A 1 32.69 9.71 2.06
CA MET A 1 32.53 8.46 2.85
C MET A 1 31.07 8.01 2.78
N PRO A 2 30.68 6.95 2.06
CA PRO A 2 29.33 6.41 2.20
C PRO A 2 29.32 5.44 3.40
N ARG A 3 28.72 5.87 4.51
CA ARG A 3 28.45 5.01 5.66
C ARG A 3 27.17 4.21 5.42
N GLY A 4 27.25 2.91 5.68
CA GLY A 4 26.13 2.18 6.28
C GLY A 4 25.33 1.29 5.34
N GLY A 5 25.85 0.08 5.14
CA GLY A 5 25.17 -1.22 5.12
C GLY A 5 23.70 -1.27 4.70
N ALA A 6 23.42 -2.09 3.69
CA ALA A 6 22.10 -2.54 3.28
C ALA A 6 21.17 -2.70 4.49
N ASN A 7 20.35 -1.69 4.75
CA ASN A 7 19.36 -1.71 5.80
C ASN A 7 18.23 -2.62 5.29
N ARG A 8 18.49 -3.92 5.36
CA ARG A 8 17.57 -5.03 5.14
C ARG A 8 16.55 -4.93 6.27
N LYS A 9 15.69 -3.90 6.24
CA LYS A 9 14.65 -3.65 7.24
C LYS A 9 13.95 -5.00 7.43
N PRO A 10 13.98 -5.63 8.62
CA PRO A 10 13.34 -6.92 8.78
C PRO A 10 11.87 -6.75 8.42
N THR A 11 11.47 -7.28 7.28
CA THR A 11 10.11 -7.11 6.74
C THR A 11 9.08 -7.58 7.76
N ALA A 12 9.46 -8.57 8.57
CA ALA A 12 8.70 -9.09 9.70
C ALA A 12 8.45 -8.04 10.81
N ALA A 13 9.49 -7.37 11.35
CA ALA A 13 9.33 -6.37 12.41
C ALA A 13 8.52 -5.17 11.91
N ARG A 14 8.78 -4.73 10.67
CA ARG A 14 8.01 -3.64 10.06
C ARG A 14 6.55 -4.06 9.80
N ARG A 15 6.30 -5.30 9.35
CA ARG A 15 4.95 -5.86 9.20
C ARG A 15 4.21 -5.89 10.55
N GLN A 16 4.84 -6.43 11.58
CA GLN A 16 4.27 -6.47 12.94
C GLN A 16 3.97 -5.07 13.47
N TYR A 17 4.87 -4.10 13.25
CA TYR A 17 4.66 -2.72 13.66
C TYR A 17 3.37 -2.15 13.05
N PHE A 18 3.18 -2.30 11.74
CA PHE A 18 2.00 -1.79 11.07
C PHE A 18 0.73 -2.58 11.39
N GLU A 19 0.85 -3.85 11.73
CA GLU A 19 -0.29 -4.65 12.20
C GLU A 19 -0.78 -4.16 13.57
N LEU A 20 0.13 -3.90 14.51
CA LEU A 20 -0.21 -3.30 15.80
C LEU A 20 -0.85 -1.91 15.64
N VAL A 21 -0.33 -1.09 14.72
CA VAL A 21 -0.93 0.22 14.41
C VAL A 21 -2.35 0.07 13.85
N ARG A 22 -2.62 -0.96 13.03
CA ARG A 22 -3.97 -1.26 12.51
C ARG A 22 -4.92 -1.72 13.61
N GLN A 23 -4.41 -2.39 14.64
CA GLN A 23 -5.17 -2.78 15.83
C GLN A 23 -5.44 -1.60 16.78
N GLY A 24 -4.96 -0.39 16.47
CA GLY A 24 -5.20 0.83 17.25
C GLY A 24 -4.08 1.19 18.22
N LEU A 25 -2.96 0.47 18.23
CA LEU A 25 -1.82 0.86 19.07
C LEU A 25 -1.17 2.14 18.54
N LYS A 26 -0.84 3.06 19.46
CA LYS A 26 -0.05 4.25 19.15
C LYS A 26 1.35 3.84 18.68
N GLY A 27 1.91 4.56 17.69
CA GLY A 27 3.19 4.23 17.06
C GLY A 27 4.35 3.99 18.04
N ALA A 28 4.46 4.77 19.12
CA ALA A 28 5.49 4.56 20.15
C ALA A 28 5.31 3.24 20.94
N ALA A 29 4.06 2.83 21.19
CA ALA A 29 3.77 1.55 21.83
C ALA A 29 4.07 0.39 20.88
N ALA A 30 3.63 0.50 19.62
CA ALA A 30 3.92 -0.49 18.59
C ALA A 30 5.44 -0.68 18.36
N ALA A 31 6.21 0.42 18.33
CA ALA A 31 7.67 0.37 18.18
C ALA A 31 8.35 -0.40 19.32
N ARG A 32 7.98 -0.11 20.57
CA ARG A 32 8.49 -0.83 21.74
C ARG A 32 8.13 -2.32 21.69
N GLN A 33 6.91 -2.65 21.29
CA GLN A 33 6.44 -4.03 21.23
C GLN A 33 7.17 -4.88 20.17
N VAL A 34 7.58 -4.27 19.04
CA VAL A 34 8.39 -4.98 18.02
C VAL A 34 9.90 -4.91 18.28
N GLY A 35 10.32 -4.30 19.39
CA GLY A 35 11.73 -4.22 19.77
C GLY A 35 12.56 -3.18 19.00
N VAL A 36 11.95 -2.12 18.48
CA VAL A 36 12.68 -1.01 17.81
C VAL A 36 12.53 0.30 18.56
N SER A 37 13.44 1.24 18.30
CA SER A 37 13.33 2.58 18.88
C SER A 37 12.08 3.31 18.38
N THR A 38 11.51 4.18 19.21
CA THR A 38 10.37 5.03 18.84
C THR A 38 10.66 5.85 17.59
N SER A 39 11.88 6.41 17.48
CA SER A 39 12.30 7.16 16.29
C SER A 39 12.32 6.31 15.01
N CYS A 40 12.71 5.03 15.11
CA CYS A 40 12.66 4.09 13.99
C CYS A 40 11.22 3.83 13.55
N GLY A 41 10.32 3.55 14.50
CA GLY A 41 8.89 3.33 14.23
C GLY A 41 8.21 4.57 13.63
N SER A 42 8.47 5.76 14.18
CA SER A 42 7.99 7.03 13.64
C SER A 42 8.45 7.25 12.20
N LYS A 43 9.73 6.96 11.90
CA LYS A 43 10.24 7.04 10.53
C LYS A 43 9.51 6.06 9.61
N TRP A 44 9.29 4.82 10.03
CA TRP A 44 8.53 3.85 9.22
C TRP A 44 7.13 4.34 8.91
N PHE A 45 6.43 4.92 9.89
CA PHE A 45 5.08 5.46 9.73
C PHE A 45 5.02 6.63 8.75
N ILE A 46 5.97 7.57 8.83
CA ILE A 46 6.10 8.69 7.89
C ILE A 46 6.42 8.18 6.48
N GLU A 47 7.35 7.22 6.36
CA GLU A 47 7.70 6.61 5.07
C GLU A 47 6.51 5.88 4.42
N ALA A 48 5.56 5.37 5.21
CA ALA A 48 4.31 4.78 4.73
C ALA A 48 3.24 5.83 4.35
N GLY A 49 3.53 7.12 4.53
CA GLY A 49 2.64 8.22 4.20
C GLY A 49 1.55 8.47 5.23
N SER A 50 1.82 8.21 6.51
CA SER A 50 0.83 8.33 7.59
C SER A 50 -0.37 7.41 7.36
N MET A 51 -0.13 6.12 7.56
CA MET A 51 -1.03 5.02 7.18
C MET A 51 -2.49 5.26 7.60
N ILE A 52 -3.41 5.15 6.64
CA ILE A 52 -4.85 5.12 6.89
C ILE A 52 -5.31 3.70 7.22
N ILE A 53 -6.13 3.56 8.25
CA ILE A 53 -6.79 2.29 8.59
C ILE A 53 -8.06 2.17 7.73
N PRO A 54 -8.20 1.13 6.90
CA PRO A 54 -9.38 0.98 6.05
C PRO A 54 -10.61 0.54 6.85
N ASP A 55 -11.77 1.13 6.54
CA ASP A 55 -13.08 0.70 7.05
C ASP A 55 -13.52 -0.59 6.32
N GLY A 56 -12.98 -1.75 6.75
CA GLY A 56 -13.45 -3.07 6.32
C GLY A 56 -12.52 -3.86 5.39
N SER A 57 -12.95 -5.09 5.09
CA SER A 57 -12.14 -6.07 4.34
C SER A 57 -11.93 -5.68 2.87
N ILE A 58 -10.73 -5.91 2.36
CA ILE A 58 -10.40 -5.70 0.94
C ILE A 58 -10.81 -6.95 0.16
N SER A 59 -11.65 -6.78 -0.88
CA SER A 59 -12.04 -7.87 -1.77
C SER A 59 -10.80 -8.54 -2.42
N PRO A 60 -10.78 -9.88 -2.58
CA PRO A 60 -9.68 -10.62 -3.19
C PRO A 60 -9.28 -10.17 -4.61
N ARG A 61 -10.16 -9.43 -5.30
CA ARG A 61 -9.87 -8.82 -6.61
C ARG A 61 -8.72 -7.81 -6.56
N PHE A 62 -8.48 -7.21 -5.40
CA PHE A 62 -7.41 -6.23 -5.21
C PHE A 62 -6.13 -6.88 -4.69
N LEU A 63 -5.03 -6.15 -4.80
CA LEU A 63 -3.80 -6.51 -4.11
C LEU A 63 -3.94 -6.24 -2.61
N THR A 64 -3.51 -7.21 -1.81
CA THR A 64 -3.41 -7.11 -0.35
C THR A 64 -2.11 -6.42 0.06
N GLN A 65 -1.93 -6.18 1.37
CA GLN A 65 -0.65 -5.69 1.89
C GLN A 65 0.47 -6.72 1.65
N ASP A 66 0.16 -8.01 1.76
CA ASP A 66 1.14 -9.09 1.58
C ASP A 66 1.54 -9.24 0.12
N ASP A 67 0.61 -9.07 -0.81
CA ASP A 67 0.93 -9.01 -2.24
C ASP A 67 1.93 -7.88 -2.53
N ARG A 68 1.72 -6.70 -1.92
CA ARG A 68 2.62 -5.56 -2.08
C ARG A 68 3.99 -5.81 -1.45
N ILE A 69 4.04 -6.46 -0.29
CA ILE A 69 5.31 -6.88 0.33
C ILE A 69 6.06 -7.85 -0.59
N ALA A 70 5.37 -8.85 -1.15
CA ALA A 70 5.96 -9.79 -2.11
C ALA A 70 6.43 -9.10 -3.40
N ILE A 71 5.71 -8.09 -3.90
CA ILE A 71 6.18 -7.25 -5.02
C ILE A 71 7.48 -6.54 -4.65
N ALA A 72 7.54 -5.90 -3.47
CA ALA A 72 8.75 -5.20 -3.02
C ALA A 72 9.95 -6.15 -2.86
N ASP A 73 9.73 -7.33 -2.29
CA ASP A 73 10.78 -8.34 -2.12
C ASP A 73 11.25 -8.90 -3.48
N GLY A 74 10.31 -9.13 -4.42
CA GLY A 74 10.62 -9.52 -5.78
C GLY A 74 11.46 -8.48 -6.53
N LEU A 75 11.11 -7.20 -6.42
CA LEU A 75 11.87 -6.10 -7.04
C LEU A 75 13.28 -5.98 -6.44
N ARG A 76 13.43 -6.10 -5.12
CA ARG A 76 14.74 -6.11 -4.45
C ARG A 76 15.60 -7.30 -4.87
N ALA A 77 14.98 -8.44 -5.14
CA ALA A 77 15.63 -9.63 -5.65
C ALA A 77 15.90 -9.58 -7.17
N GLY A 78 15.61 -8.46 -7.85
CA GLY A 78 15.81 -8.30 -9.29
C GLY A 78 14.87 -9.16 -10.16
N LYS A 79 13.79 -9.71 -9.59
CA LYS A 79 12.85 -10.55 -10.34
C LYS A 79 12.03 -9.70 -11.31
N PRO A 80 11.75 -10.20 -12.54
CA PRO A 80 10.88 -9.50 -13.46
C PRO A 80 9.43 -9.47 -12.95
N PRO A 81 8.63 -8.43 -13.28
CA PRO A 81 7.23 -8.32 -12.85
C PRO A 81 6.36 -9.52 -13.19
N THR A 82 6.65 -10.24 -14.28
CA THR A 82 5.99 -11.49 -14.68
C THR A 82 6.18 -12.60 -13.65
N ALA A 83 7.41 -12.82 -13.21
CA ALA A 83 7.72 -13.83 -12.19
C ALA A 83 7.09 -13.47 -10.83
N ILE A 84 7.09 -12.19 -10.48
CA ILE A 84 6.42 -11.68 -9.28
C ILE A 84 4.92 -11.96 -9.36
N ALA A 85 4.28 -11.63 -10.48
CA ALA A 85 2.85 -11.82 -10.70
C ALA A 85 2.44 -13.29 -10.59
N ALA A 86 3.21 -14.19 -11.18
CA ALA A 86 3.01 -15.64 -11.06
C ALA A 86 3.07 -16.10 -9.59
N ALA A 87 4.07 -15.64 -8.83
CA ALA A 87 4.25 -16.01 -7.43
C ALA A 87 3.08 -15.58 -6.53
N ILE A 88 2.50 -14.39 -6.77
CA ILE A 88 1.36 -13.88 -5.99
C ILE A 88 -0.01 -14.26 -6.60
N ARG A 89 -0.03 -15.05 -7.68
CA ARG A 89 -1.23 -15.46 -8.42
C ARG A 89 -2.09 -14.28 -8.88
N LYS A 90 -1.45 -13.26 -9.46
CA LYS A 90 -2.10 -12.08 -10.06
C LYS A 90 -1.68 -11.92 -11.51
N SER A 91 -2.42 -11.11 -12.26
CA SER A 91 -2.03 -10.80 -13.64
C SER A 91 -0.78 -9.91 -13.68
N THR A 92 0.06 -10.11 -14.69
CA THR A 92 1.23 -9.25 -14.95
C THR A 92 0.84 -7.77 -15.09
N SER A 93 -0.28 -7.49 -15.76
CA SER A 93 -0.82 -6.13 -15.92
C SER A 93 -1.18 -5.49 -14.57
N THR A 94 -1.70 -6.27 -13.63
CA THR A 94 -1.99 -5.81 -12.26
C THR A 94 -0.70 -5.37 -11.55
N VAL A 95 0.36 -6.19 -11.62
CA VAL A 95 1.65 -5.88 -10.97
C VAL A 95 2.30 -4.66 -11.61
N TYR A 96 2.33 -4.54 -12.93
CA TYR A 96 2.85 -3.33 -13.60
C TYR A 96 2.10 -2.07 -13.17
N ARG A 97 0.76 -2.09 -13.21
CA ARG A 97 -0.05 -0.94 -12.81
C ARG A 97 0.15 -0.59 -11.34
N GLU A 98 0.30 -1.57 -10.47
CA GLU A 98 0.61 -1.37 -9.06
C GLU A 98 1.98 -0.69 -8.90
N ILE A 99 3.03 -1.19 -9.55
CA ILE A 99 4.37 -0.61 -9.46
C ILE A 99 4.37 0.83 -9.97
N ALA A 100 3.76 1.09 -11.13
CA ALA A 100 3.68 2.43 -11.71
C ALA A 100 2.94 3.42 -10.80
N ARG A 101 1.84 3.00 -10.17
CA ARG A 101 1.01 3.87 -9.31
C ARG A 101 1.49 3.94 -7.86
N GLY A 102 2.25 2.95 -7.41
CA GLY A 102 2.68 2.77 -6.02
C GLY A 102 4.11 3.25 -5.75
N LYS A 103 4.83 3.72 -6.78
CA LYS A 103 6.12 4.37 -6.62
C LYS A 103 6.00 5.72 -5.91
N LYS A 104 7.05 6.07 -5.19
CA LYS A 104 7.29 7.41 -4.65
C LYS A 104 7.91 8.31 -5.70
N ASP A 105 7.99 9.60 -5.41
CA ASP A 105 8.57 10.61 -6.32
C ASP A 105 10.07 10.36 -6.59
N ASP A 106 10.76 9.71 -5.65
CA ASP A 106 12.14 9.25 -5.80
C ASP A 106 12.29 7.97 -6.64
N GLY A 107 11.19 7.44 -7.18
CA GLY A 107 11.14 6.22 -7.97
C GLY A 107 11.18 4.92 -7.16
N SER A 108 11.34 4.99 -5.84
CA SER A 108 11.38 3.83 -4.95
C SER A 108 9.99 3.22 -4.76
N TYR A 109 9.95 1.90 -4.56
CA TYR A 109 8.71 1.17 -4.24
C TYR A 109 8.72 0.75 -2.77
N ASP A 110 7.88 1.40 -1.95
CA ASP A 110 7.61 1.00 -0.57
C ASP A 110 6.20 0.40 -0.47
N PRO A 111 6.05 -0.83 0.06
CA PRO A 111 4.78 -1.54 -0.01
C PRO A 111 3.70 -0.98 0.94
N TRP A 112 4.08 -0.30 2.03
CA TRP A 112 3.10 0.35 2.93
C TRP A 112 2.65 1.70 2.37
N TRP A 113 3.57 2.44 1.75
CA TRP A 113 3.20 3.62 0.95
C TRP A 113 2.22 3.26 -0.16
N ALA A 114 2.53 2.24 -0.97
CA ALA A 114 1.68 1.82 -2.07
C ALA A 114 0.28 1.38 -1.60
N GLN A 115 0.20 0.68 -0.45
CA GLN A 115 -1.07 0.37 0.20
C GLN A 115 -1.83 1.66 0.56
N ASN A 116 -1.18 2.61 1.22
CA ASN A 116 -1.82 3.85 1.64
C ASN A 116 -2.39 4.63 0.45
N GLN A 117 -1.60 4.75 -0.62
CA GLN A 117 -2.03 5.39 -1.85
C GLN A 117 -3.23 4.67 -2.50
N ALA A 118 -3.26 3.34 -2.46
CA ALA A 118 -4.43 2.58 -2.92
C ALA A 118 -5.68 2.87 -2.08
N LEU A 119 -5.54 2.98 -0.75
CA LEU A 119 -6.65 3.33 0.14
C LEU A 119 -7.15 4.77 -0.08
N LEU A 120 -6.25 5.74 -0.18
CA LEU A 120 -6.57 7.14 -0.50
C LEU A 120 -7.35 7.26 -1.80
N ARG A 121 -6.93 6.57 -2.86
CA ARG A 121 -7.63 6.56 -4.15
C ARG A 121 -9.03 5.96 -4.04
N ARG A 122 -9.21 4.90 -3.23
CA ARG A 122 -10.52 4.30 -2.98
C ARG A 122 -11.45 5.26 -2.24
N GLN A 123 -10.94 5.96 -1.22
CA GLN A 123 -11.72 6.97 -0.50
C GLN A 123 -12.19 8.08 -1.45
N ARG A 124 -11.30 8.59 -2.31
CA ARG A 124 -11.64 9.57 -3.36
C ARG A 124 -12.69 9.04 -4.34
N GLY A 125 -12.52 7.80 -4.81
CA GLY A 125 -13.49 7.15 -5.70
C GLY A 125 -14.88 7.05 -5.08
N ARG A 126 -14.97 6.65 -3.79
CA ARG A 126 -16.24 6.63 -3.06
C ARG A 126 -16.88 8.01 -3.03
N LEU A 127 -16.12 9.06 -2.69
CA LEU A 127 -16.63 10.43 -2.66
C LEU A 127 -17.15 10.90 -4.02
N ASN A 128 -16.48 10.52 -5.12
CA ASN A 128 -16.90 10.91 -6.47
C ASN A 128 -18.14 10.13 -6.97
N SER A 129 -18.29 8.85 -6.60
CA SER A 129 -19.48 8.06 -6.97
C SER A 129 -20.79 8.64 -6.42
N HIS A 130 -20.74 9.28 -5.24
CA HIS A 130 -21.93 9.92 -4.64
C HIS A 130 -22.37 11.19 -5.38
N ARG A 131 -21.55 11.77 -6.27
CA ARG A 131 -21.91 12.99 -7.03
C ARG A 131 -22.70 12.70 -8.31
N HIS A 132 -22.73 11.46 -8.80
CA HIS A 132 -23.35 11.12 -10.09
C HIS A 132 -24.78 10.54 -9.99
N THR A 133 -25.38 10.45 -8.81
CA THR A 133 -26.78 10.05 -8.63
C THR A 133 -27.70 11.25 -8.83
N GLY A 134 -27.80 11.70 -10.08
CA GLY A 134 -28.62 12.84 -10.48
C GLY A 134 -28.67 12.96 -11.99
N ARG A 135 -29.15 11.92 -12.68
CA ARG A 135 -29.42 11.98 -14.12
C ARG A 135 -30.95 11.97 -14.31
N PRO A 136 -31.58 13.10 -14.66
CA PRO A 136 -32.94 13.06 -15.16
C PRO A 136 -32.89 12.47 -16.58
N THR A 137 -33.27 11.21 -16.72
CA THR A 137 -33.52 10.60 -18.03
C THR A 137 -34.92 10.98 -18.47
N ALA A 138 -35.08 12.17 -19.03
CA ALA A 138 -36.18 12.49 -19.92
C ALA A 138 -35.58 12.55 -21.34
N TRP A 139 -35.77 11.50 -22.12
CA TRP A 139 -35.61 11.59 -23.56
C TRP A 139 -36.85 12.32 -24.09
N PRO A 140 -36.72 13.39 -24.89
CA PRO A 140 -37.89 13.99 -25.51
C PRO A 140 -38.49 12.98 -26.51
N PRO A 141 -39.83 12.94 -26.66
CA PRO A 141 -40.43 12.16 -27.74
C PRO A 141 -39.96 12.73 -29.08
N THR A 142 -39.48 11.84 -29.95
CA THR A 142 -39.23 12.15 -31.37
C THR A 142 -40.55 12.47 -32.08
N PRO A 143 -40.52 13.32 -33.13
CA PRO A 143 -41.70 13.94 -33.74
C PRO A 143 -42.70 12.96 -34.36
#